data_AF-A0A1I3MTF0-F1
#
_entry.id   AF-A0A1I3MTF0-F1
#
_cell.length_a   1.000
_cell.length_b   1.000
_cell.length_c   1.000
_cell.angle_alpha   90.00
_cell.angle_beta   90.00
_cell.angle_gamma   90.00
#
_symmetry.space_group_name_H-M   'P 1'
#
loop_
_entity.id
_entity.type
_entity.pdbx_description
1 polymer ?
#
loop_
_entity_poly.entity_id
_entity_poly.type
_entity_poly.pdbx_seq_one_letter_code
_entity_poly.pdbx_strand_id
1 'polypeptide(L)'
;MTVRAGREFLAIPGPTTMPDTVLQAMHRPAIDIYSKQMTELTESLLRDISKLFATKGKSYIYIANGHGAWEAALTNVLSRGDKVLVLESGRFAIGWGNAASLMGAEVEVLKGDWRRAVRPHEVEERLRRDTEHRIKAVVVVQIDTASGVQNDIEAIGKAIKAANHPALYMVDTVASLGCIPFEMDKWGVDVAMSGSQKGLMTPPGL
;
A
#
# COMPACT_ATOMS: atom_id res chain seq x y z
N MET A 1 -40.69 8.76 8.29
CA MET A 1 -39.47 8.03 8.70
C MET A 1 -38.96 8.63 10.00
N THR A 2 -39.07 7.89 11.11
CA THR A 2 -38.62 8.36 12.43
C THR A 2 -37.10 8.27 12.53
N VAL A 3 -36.43 9.42 12.58
CA VAL A 3 -34.99 9.63 12.84
C VAL A 3 -34.60 9.29 14.30
N ARG A 4 -35.05 8.15 14.84
CA ARG A 4 -35.02 7.90 16.29
C ARG A 4 -33.61 7.69 16.87
N ALA A 5 -32.57 7.49 16.04
CA ALA A 5 -31.20 7.24 16.48
C ALA A 5 -30.09 7.98 15.67
N GLY A 6 -30.44 8.91 14.78
CA GLY A 6 -29.46 9.60 13.93
C GLY A 6 -28.88 8.73 12.78
N ARG A 7 -27.84 9.22 12.10
CA ARG A 7 -27.06 8.43 11.12
C ARG A 7 -26.03 7.59 11.87
N GLU A 8 -25.91 6.31 11.52
CA GLU A 8 -24.82 5.46 12.02
C GLU A 8 -23.48 6.01 11.49
N PHE A 9 -22.53 6.22 12.40
CA PHE A 9 -21.20 6.74 12.06
C PHE A 9 -20.14 5.71 12.43
N LEU A 10 -19.40 5.26 11.42
CA LEU A 10 -18.39 4.23 11.60
C LEU A 10 -17.04 4.89 11.96
N ALA A 11 -16.67 4.82 13.25
CA ALA A 11 -15.44 5.39 13.80
C ALA A 11 -14.36 4.32 14.08
N ILE A 12 -14.26 3.33 13.19
CA ILE A 12 -13.17 2.36 13.18
C ILE A 12 -12.16 2.78 12.10
N PRO A 13 -10.92 2.27 12.10
CA PRO A 13 -9.92 2.77 11.16
C PRO A 13 -10.08 2.23 9.72
N GLY A 14 -11.25 1.68 9.36
CA GLY A 14 -11.53 1.05 8.07
C GLY A 14 -12.51 -0.14 8.17
N PRO A 15 -13.55 -0.24 7.33
CA PRO A 15 -13.94 0.73 6.29
C PRO A 15 -14.31 2.10 6.86
N THR A 16 -14.21 3.16 6.05
CA THR A 16 -14.61 4.53 6.41
C THR A 16 -16.05 4.82 6.00
N THR A 17 -16.63 5.89 6.56
CA THR A 17 -17.95 6.37 6.12
C THR A 17 -17.85 6.84 4.67
N MET A 18 -18.78 6.39 3.82
CA MET A 18 -18.80 6.75 2.41
C MET A 18 -19.65 8.01 2.16
N PRO A 19 -19.22 8.93 1.27
CA PRO A 19 -20.05 10.04 0.84
C PRO A 19 -21.31 9.57 0.11
N ASP A 20 -22.44 10.26 0.34
CA ASP A 20 -23.72 9.95 -0.33
C ASP A 20 -23.57 9.96 -1.86
N THR A 21 -22.71 10.82 -2.43
CA THR A 21 -22.42 10.87 -3.88
C THR A 21 -21.76 9.60 -4.42
N VAL A 22 -20.89 8.94 -3.64
CA VAL A 22 -20.27 7.66 -4.02
C VAL A 22 -21.33 6.55 -4.01
N LEU A 23 -22.17 6.52 -2.98
CA LEU A 23 -23.28 5.56 -2.89
C LEU A 23 -24.25 5.71 -4.08
N GLN A 24 -24.59 6.94 -4.44
CA GLN A 24 -25.46 7.21 -5.60
C GLN A 24 -24.80 6.81 -6.93
N ALA A 25 -23.48 7.02 -7.09
CA ALA A 25 -22.76 6.61 -8.30
C ALA A 25 -22.76 5.08 -8.51
N MET A 26 -22.84 4.31 -7.42
CA MET A 26 -22.91 2.85 -7.46
C MET A 26 -24.31 2.30 -7.71
N HIS A 27 -25.36 3.08 -7.46
CA HIS A 27 -26.75 2.62 -7.57
C HIS A 27 -27.26 2.66 -9.01
N ARG A 28 -26.75 1.76 -9.85
CA ARG A 28 -27.09 1.66 -11.27
C ARG A 28 -26.95 0.23 -11.81
N PRO A 29 -27.66 -0.15 -12.90
CA PRO A 29 -27.45 -1.43 -13.57
C PRO A 29 -26.03 -1.59 -14.14
N ALA A 30 -25.62 -2.83 -14.35
CA ALA A 30 -24.39 -3.13 -15.08
C ALA A 30 -24.48 -2.62 -16.53
N ILE A 31 -23.36 -2.16 -17.06
CA ILE A 31 -23.18 -1.85 -18.49
C ILE A 31 -22.37 -2.96 -19.16
N ASP A 32 -22.40 -3.03 -20.49
CA ASP A 32 -21.54 -3.92 -21.26
C ASP A 32 -20.06 -3.59 -20.96
N ILE A 33 -19.30 -4.60 -20.53
CA ILE A 33 -17.90 -4.48 -20.14
C ILE A 33 -16.98 -4.13 -21.32
N TYR A 34 -17.42 -4.36 -22.56
CA TYR A 34 -16.69 -4.00 -23.77
C TYR A 34 -17.15 -2.68 -24.38
N SER A 35 -18.14 -2.02 -23.78
CA SER A 35 -18.60 -0.72 -24.28
C SER A 35 -17.51 0.34 -24.20
N LYS A 36 -17.52 1.25 -25.18
CA LYS A 36 -16.65 2.44 -25.18
C LYS A 36 -16.73 3.22 -23.87
N GLN A 37 -17.92 3.32 -23.29
CA GLN A 37 -18.14 3.97 -21.99
C GLN A 37 -17.33 3.29 -20.86
N MET A 38 -17.30 1.96 -20.81
CA MET A 38 -16.56 1.21 -19.78
C MET A 38 -15.05 1.35 -19.97
N THR A 39 -14.55 1.28 -21.21
CA THR A 39 -13.12 1.40 -21.49
C THR A 39 -12.62 2.81 -21.16
N GLU A 40 -13.35 3.85 -21.57
CA GLU A 40 -12.98 5.26 -21.29
C GLU A 40 -13.01 5.56 -19.78
N LEU A 41 -14.00 5.02 -19.06
CA LEU A 41 -14.06 5.12 -17.60
C LEU A 41 -12.83 4.47 -16.96
N THR A 42 -12.50 3.23 -17.34
CA THR A 42 -11.35 2.50 -16.79
C THR A 42 -10.05 3.26 -17.04
N GLU A 43 -9.82 3.74 -18.26
CA GLU A 43 -8.62 4.53 -18.59
C GLU A 43 -8.55 5.84 -17.80
N SER A 44 -9.68 6.51 -17.56
CA SER A 44 -9.71 7.71 -16.73
C SER A 44 -9.32 7.41 -15.27
N LEU A 45 -9.84 6.31 -14.71
CA LEU A 45 -9.51 5.89 -13.34
C LEU A 45 -8.03 5.54 -13.21
N LEU A 46 -7.44 4.83 -14.18
CA LEU A 46 -6.01 4.51 -14.16
C LEU A 46 -5.14 5.78 -14.16
N ARG A 47 -5.51 6.80 -14.95
CA ARG A 47 -4.80 8.10 -14.95
C ARG A 47 -4.95 8.83 -13.62
N ASP A 48 -6.14 8.83 -13.03
CA ASP A 48 -6.39 9.54 -11.78
C ASP A 48 -5.74 8.84 -10.58
N ILE A 49 -5.67 7.51 -10.59
CA ILE A 49 -4.89 6.73 -9.61
C ILE A 49 -3.40 7.07 -9.73
N SER A 50 -2.83 7.11 -10.94
CA SER A 50 -1.43 7.52 -11.13
C SER A 50 -1.15 8.93 -10.58
N LYS A 51 -2.10 9.87 -10.72
CA LYS A 51 -1.98 11.21 -10.11
C LYS A 51 -2.00 11.14 -8.58
N LEU A 52 -2.86 10.31 -7.99
CA LEU A 52 -2.99 10.19 -6.54
C LEU A 52 -1.73 9.61 -5.88
N PHE A 53 -1.06 8.67 -6.56
CA PHE A 53 0.25 8.15 -6.15
C PHE A 53 1.41 9.08 -6.53
N ALA A 54 1.16 10.17 -7.27
CA ALA A 54 2.16 11.06 -7.83
C ALA A 54 3.24 10.29 -8.61
N THR A 55 2.79 9.46 -9.56
CA THR A 55 3.67 8.63 -10.39
C THR A 55 3.38 8.76 -11.89
N LYS A 56 4.45 8.63 -12.68
CA LYS A 56 4.36 8.39 -14.14
C LYS A 56 4.31 6.91 -14.50
N GLY A 57 4.38 6.03 -13.50
CA GLY A 57 4.29 4.58 -13.64
C GLY A 57 2.90 4.09 -14.06
N LYS A 58 2.79 2.78 -14.24
CA LYS A 58 1.54 2.11 -14.61
C LYS A 58 0.72 1.81 -13.36
N SER A 59 -0.54 2.22 -13.39
CA SER A 59 -1.54 1.87 -12.38
C SER A 59 -2.34 0.64 -12.80
N TYR A 60 -2.82 -0.11 -11.81
CA TYR A 60 -3.66 -1.28 -11.97
C TYR A 60 -4.79 -1.24 -10.93
N ILE A 61 -5.94 -1.80 -11.28
CA ILE A 61 -7.08 -1.94 -10.35
C ILE A 61 -7.35 -3.44 -10.22
N TYR A 62 -7.30 -3.95 -8.99
CA TYR A 62 -7.60 -5.35 -8.68
C TYR A 62 -8.99 -5.45 -8.08
N ILE A 63 -9.72 -6.53 -8.40
CA ILE A 63 -10.98 -6.85 -7.73
C ILE A 63 -10.64 -7.69 -6.49
N ALA A 64 -10.15 -7.03 -5.44
CA ALA A 64 -9.72 -7.67 -4.20
C ALA A 64 -9.71 -6.66 -3.04
N ASN A 65 -9.55 -7.14 -1.81
CA ASN A 65 -9.22 -6.24 -0.71
C ASN A 65 -7.73 -5.88 -0.71
N GLY A 66 -7.30 -5.02 0.21
CA GLY A 66 -5.88 -4.60 0.32
C GLY A 66 -4.88 -5.77 0.45
N HIS A 67 -5.24 -6.90 1.07
CA HIS A 67 -4.33 -8.05 1.14
C HIS A 67 -4.23 -8.79 -0.20
N GLY A 68 -5.23 -8.74 -1.07
CA GLY A 68 -5.09 -9.21 -2.45
C GLY A 68 -4.14 -8.32 -3.27
N ALA A 69 -4.12 -7.01 -2.98
CA ALA A 69 -3.11 -6.12 -3.56
C ALA A 69 -1.70 -6.36 -2.99
N TRP A 70 -1.55 -6.78 -1.73
CA TRP A 70 -0.28 -7.32 -1.22
C TRP A 70 0.19 -8.52 -2.03
N GLU A 71 -0.70 -9.48 -2.26
CA GLU A 71 -0.41 -10.70 -3.03
C GLU A 71 0.00 -10.36 -4.48
N ALA A 72 -0.74 -9.46 -5.13
CA ALA A 72 -0.42 -8.98 -6.47
C ALA A 72 0.97 -8.32 -6.53
N ALA A 73 1.29 -7.46 -5.56
CA ALA A 73 2.59 -6.79 -5.48
C ALA A 73 3.73 -7.79 -5.31
N LEU A 74 3.58 -8.79 -4.42
CA LEU A 74 4.61 -9.79 -4.15
C LEU A 74 4.81 -10.76 -5.34
N THR A 75 3.74 -11.30 -5.90
CA THR A 75 3.81 -12.31 -6.97
C THR A 75 4.39 -11.81 -8.28
N ASN A 76 4.25 -10.51 -8.56
CA ASN A 76 4.76 -9.94 -9.80
C ASN A 76 6.25 -9.58 -9.75
N VAL A 77 6.83 -9.47 -8.55
CA VAL A 77 8.22 -8.97 -8.40
C VAL A 77 9.16 -9.92 -7.66
N LEU A 78 8.63 -10.97 -7.03
CA LEU A 78 9.41 -11.95 -6.28
C LEU A 78 9.27 -13.36 -6.85
N SER A 79 10.34 -14.13 -6.74
CA SER A 79 10.37 -15.57 -6.93
C SER A 79 10.52 -16.31 -5.59
N ARG A 80 10.18 -17.60 -5.57
CA ARG A 80 10.41 -18.44 -4.38
C ARG A 80 11.90 -18.47 -4.05
N GLY A 81 12.25 -18.28 -2.78
CA GLY A 81 13.62 -18.15 -2.30
C GLY A 81 14.18 -16.72 -2.34
N ASP A 82 13.51 -15.75 -2.97
CA ASP A 82 13.93 -14.36 -2.88
C ASP A 82 13.79 -13.85 -1.44
N LYS A 83 14.73 -12.99 -1.04
CA LYS A 83 14.76 -12.45 0.32
C LYS A 83 14.09 -11.08 0.40
N VAL A 84 13.20 -10.91 1.37
CA VAL A 84 12.47 -9.66 1.65
C VAL A 84 12.85 -9.12 3.01
N LEU A 85 13.17 -7.83 3.08
CA LEU A 85 13.38 -7.11 4.33
C LEU A 85 12.09 -6.39 4.74
N VAL A 86 11.48 -6.82 5.82
CA VAL A 86 10.27 -6.22 6.40
C VAL A 86 10.67 -5.18 7.43
N LEU A 87 10.20 -3.95 7.25
CA LEU A 87 10.42 -2.85 8.18
C LEU A 87 9.29 -2.79 9.22
N GLU A 88 9.51 -3.39 10.39
CA GLU A 88 8.48 -3.54 11.40
C GLU A 88 8.14 -2.20 12.07
N SER A 89 6.88 -1.79 11.93
CA SER A 89 6.28 -0.64 12.62
C SER A 89 4.93 -0.98 13.27
N GLY A 90 4.44 -2.21 13.08
CA GLY A 90 3.19 -2.68 13.61
C GLY A 90 2.74 -4.00 12.98
N ARG A 91 1.45 -4.32 13.12
CA ARG A 91 0.88 -5.60 12.70
C ARG A 91 0.87 -5.78 11.18
N PHE A 92 0.63 -4.72 10.42
CA PHE A 92 0.41 -4.81 8.98
C PHE A 92 1.72 -5.00 8.22
N ALA A 93 2.81 -4.37 8.66
CA ALA A 93 4.14 -4.63 8.09
C ALA A 93 4.53 -6.12 8.24
N ILE A 94 4.36 -6.68 9.44
CA ILE A 94 4.60 -8.11 9.70
C ILE A 94 3.64 -8.99 8.90
N GLY A 95 2.37 -8.60 8.81
CA GLY A 95 1.36 -9.31 8.00
C GLY A 95 1.76 -9.43 6.54
N TRP A 96 2.28 -8.34 5.94
CA TRP A 96 2.73 -8.35 4.56
C TRP A 96 3.96 -9.25 4.36
N GLY A 97 4.90 -9.21 5.31
CA GLY A 97 6.02 -10.16 5.38
C GLY A 97 5.55 -11.62 5.46
N ASN A 98 4.58 -11.93 6.33
CA ASN A 98 4.03 -13.28 6.45
C ASN A 98 3.37 -13.74 5.14
N ALA A 99 2.68 -12.85 4.42
CA ALA A 99 2.16 -13.15 3.09
C ALA A 99 3.29 -13.55 2.13
N ALA A 100 4.39 -12.79 2.09
CA ALA A 100 5.56 -13.14 1.28
C ALA A 100 6.15 -14.51 1.66
N SER A 101 6.25 -14.82 2.96
CA SER A 101 6.75 -16.12 3.43
C SER A 101 5.86 -17.27 2.98
N LEU A 102 4.53 -17.12 3.05
CA LEU A 102 3.57 -18.13 2.57
C LEU A 102 3.71 -18.40 1.07
N MET A 103 4.16 -17.41 0.29
CA MET A 103 4.44 -17.56 -1.14
C MET A 103 5.82 -18.16 -1.43
N GLY A 104 6.63 -18.39 -0.40
CA GLY A 104 7.94 -19.03 -0.48
C GLY A 104 9.12 -18.06 -0.53
N ALA A 105 8.93 -16.77 -0.22
CA ALA A 105 10.03 -15.85 -0.01
C ALA A 105 10.71 -16.08 1.35
N GLU A 106 12.00 -15.79 1.44
CA GLU A 106 12.71 -15.71 2.71
C GLU A 106 12.47 -14.35 3.36
N VAL A 107 11.95 -14.33 4.59
CA VAL A 107 11.59 -13.08 5.25
C VAL A 107 12.58 -12.77 6.37
N GLU A 108 13.17 -11.59 6.27
CA GLU A 108 13.94 -10.99 7.35
C GLU A 108 13.20 -9.79 7.90
N VAL A 109 13.10 -9.68 9.23
CA VAL A 109 12.43 -8.56 9.88
C VAL A 109 13.49 -7.64 10.49
N LEU A 110 13.51 -6.37 10.05
CA LEU A 110 14.17 -5.32 10.80
C LEU A 110 13.25 -4.93 11.96
N LYS A 111 13.58 -5.45 13.14
CA LYS A 111 12.70 -5.42 14.32
C LYS A 111 12.47 -3.99 14.82
N GLY A 112 11.20 -3.67 15.07
CA GLY A 112 10.74 -2.44 15.70
C GLY A 112 10.17 -2.69 17.10
N ASP A 113 9.40 -1.73 17.62
CA ASP A 113 8.75 -1.82 18.94
C ASP A 113 7.27 -1.35 18.95
N TRP A 114 6.75 -1.04 17.76
CA TRP A 114 5.37 -0.55 17.50
C TRP A 114 5.03 0.77 18.20
N ARG A 115 6.04 1.46 18.76
CA ARG A 115 5.90 2.77 19.42
C ARG A 115 6.59 3.88 18.66
N ARG A 116 7.45 3.53 17.70
CA ARG A 116 8.18 4.48 16.86
C ARG A 116 8.13 4.08 15.39
N ALA A 117 8.36 5.08 14.55
CA ALA A 117 8.66 4.87 13.14
C ALA A 117 9.97 4.08 12.95
N VAL A 118 10.06 3.42 11.80
CA VAL A 118 11.28 2.82 11.29
C VAL A 118 12.36 3.89 11.23
N ARG A 119 13.56 3.58 11.70
CA ARG A 119 14.71 4.49 11.65
C ARG A 119 15.45 4.31 10.33
N PRO A 120 15.54 5.34 9.47
CA PRO A 120 16.22 5.22 8.18
C PRO A 120 17.68 4.75 8.28
N HIS A 121 18.42 5.18 9.31
CA HIS A 121 19.81 4.73 9.49
C HIS A 121 19.93 3.22 9.77
N GLU A 122 18.98 2.62 10.50
CA GLU A 122 18.95 1.16 10.74
C GLU A 122 18.72 0.40 9.41
N VAL A 123 17.92 0.97 8.50
CA VAL A 123 17.70 0.44 7.15
C VAL A 123 18.97 0.52 6.31
N GLU A 124 19.61 1.70 6.27
CA GLU A 124 20.87 1.90 5.54
C GLU A 124 21.96 0.95 6.02
N GLU A 125 22.19 0.88 7.34
CA GLU A 125 23.19 0.00 7.93
C GLU A 125 22.94 -1.46 7.58
N ARG A 126 21.67 -1.90 7.62
CA ARG A 126 21.34 -3.28 7.29
C ARG A 126 21.60 -3.57 5.81
N LEU A 127 21.20 -2.68 4.91
CA LEU A 127 21.41 -2.87 3.47
C LEU A 127 22.90 -2.82 3.08
N ARG A 128 23.72 -1.97 3.73
CA ARG A 128 25.18 -1.97 3.53
C ARG A 128 25.85 -3.28 3.91
N ARG A 129 25.31 -3.99 4.91
CA ARG A 129 25.80 -5.32 5.31
C ARG A 129 25.41 -6.42 4.33
N ASP A 130 24.45 -6.18 3.45
CA ASP A 130 24.03 -7.15 2.42
C ASP A 130 24.91 -7.03 1.16
N THR A 131 26.21 -7.30 1.32
CA THR A 131 27.21 -7.12 0.25
C THR A 131 26.98 -8.02 -0.97
N GLU A 132 26.22 -9.11 -0.81
CA GLU A 132 25.82 -10.03 -1.88
C GLU A 132 24.50 -9.65 -2.55
N HIS A 133 23.83 -8.57 -2.12
CA HIS A 133 22.54 -8.10 -2.64
C HIS A 133 21.47 -9.20 -2.70
N ARG A 134 21.36 -9.94 -1.60
CA ARG A 134 20.38 -11.02 -1.42
C ARG A 134 18.98 -10.47 -1.17
N ILE A 135 18.85 -9.34 -0.49
CA ILE A 135 17.57 -8.66 -0.28
C ILE A 135 17.06 -8.13 -1.62
N LYS A 136 15.95 -8.68 -2.12
CA LYS A 136 15.32 -8.28 -3.38
C LYS A 136 14.29 -7.19 -3.21
N ALA A 137 13.64 -7.12 -2.05
CA ALA A 137 12.67 -6.09 -1.74
C ALA A 137 12.75 -5.63 -0.29
N VAL A 138 12.46 -4.36 -0.07
CA VAL A 138 12.20 -3.75 1.22
C VAL A 138 10.72 -3.39 1.29
N VAL A 139 9.98 -3.95 2.25
CA VAL A 139 8.54 -3.70 2.41
C VAL A 139 8.29 -2.88 3.67
N VAL A 140 7.43 -1.87 3.55
CA VAL A 140 7.02 -0.99 4.67
C VAL A 140 5.59 -0.52 4.49
N VAL A 141 4.91 -0.24 5.60
CA VAL A 141 3.61 0.44 5.61
C VAL A 141 3.83 1.92 5.90
N GLN A 142 3.18 2.85 5.19
CA GLN A 142 3.31 4.28 5.49
C GLN A 142 2.62 4.64 6.82
N ILE A 143 1.43 4.07 7.06
CA ILE A 143 0.74 4.12 8.35
C ILE A 143 0.39 2.69 8.75
N ASP A 144 0.93 2.21 9.87
CA ASP A 144 0.45 0.96 10.44
C ASP A 144 -0.81 1.23 11.27
N THR A 145 -1.96 0.73 10.79
CA THR A 145 -3.25 1.00 11.44
C THR A 145 -3.33 0.46 12.86
N ALA A 146 -2.59 -0.62 13.18
CA ALA A 146 -2.68 -1.25 14.49
C ALA A 146 -1.90 -0.49 15.58
N SER A 147 -0.79 0.16 15.21
CA SER A 147 0.02 0.95 16.14
C SER A 147 -0.23 2.46 16.05
N GLY A 148 -0.78 2.94 14.93
CA GLY A 148 -0.91 4.37 14.63
C GLY A 148 0.42 5.02 14.24
N VAL A 149 1.48 4.23 14.04
CA VAL A 149 2.80 4.73 13.64
C VAL A 149 2.78 5.15 12.17
N GLN A 150 3.28 6.35 11.91
CA GLN A 150 3.55 6.86 10.56
C GLN A 150 5.05 6.76 10.25
N ASN A 151 5.42 6.06 9.19
CA ASN A 151 6.81 5.95 8.73
C ASN A 151 7.15 7.05 7.72
N ASP A 152 8.38 7.55 7.79
CA ASP A 152 8.92 8.53 6.85
C ASP A 152 9.44 7.83 5.59
N ILE A 153 8.55 7.70 4.60
CA ILE A 153 8.82 7.01 3.33
C ILE A 153 9.93 7.70 2.53
N GLU A 154 10.00 9.03 2.56
CA GLU A 154 11.05 9.78 1.88
C GLU A 154 12.43 9.47 2.50
N ALA A 155 12.52 9.49 3.82
CA ALA A 155 13.78 9.23 4.51
C ALA A 155 14.22 7.77 4.36
N ILE A 156 13.30 6.80 4.35
CA ILE A 156 13.61 5.40 4.08
C ILE A 156 14.11 5.23 2.64
N GLY A 157 13.45 5.83 1.64
CA GLY A 157 13.92 5.80 0.25
C GLY A 157 15.33 6.40 0.10
N LYS A 158 15.63 7.51 0.79
CA LYS A 158 16.98 8.10 0.85
C LYS A 158 18.00 7.13 1.47
N ALA A 159 17.64 6.41 2.53
CA ALA A 159 18.51 5.43 3.17
C ALA A 159 18.82 4.24 2.26
N ILE A 160 17.82 3.71 1.53
CA ILE A 160 18.02 2.64 0.54
C ILE A 160 18.99 3.11 -0.56
N LYS A 161 18.77 4.32 -1.08
CA LYS A 161 19.66 4.93 -2.08
C LYS A 161 21.08 5.15 -1.55
N ALA A 162 21.23 5.63 -0.31
CA ALA A 162 22.53 5.86 0.32
C ALA A 162 23.32 4.57 0.52
N ALA A 163 22.64 3.46 0.81
CA ALA A 163 23.24 2.13 0.87
C ALA A 163 23.70 1.61 -0.51
N ASN A 164 23.31 2.28 -1.61
CA ASN A 164 23.53 1.84 -2.99
C ASN A 164 23.03 0.40 -3.21
N HIS A 165 21.85 0.09 -2.67
CA HIS A 165 21.28 -1.26 -2.69
C HIS A 165 20.21 -1.39 -3.79
N PRO A 166 20.21 -2.46 -4.60
CA PRO A 166 19.26 -2.64 -5.71
C PRO A 166 17.90 -3.22 -5.30
N ALA A 167 17.57 -3.21 -4.01
CA ALA A 167 16.31 -3.81 -3.54
C ALA A 167 15.13 -2.93 -3.96
N LEU A 168 14.05 -3.54 -4.43
CA LEU A 168 12.81 -2.83 -4.72
C LEU A 168 12.26 -2.20 -3.45
N TYR A 169 11.88 -0.93 -3.52
CA TYR A 169 11.23 -0.24 -2.42
C TYR A 169 9.71 -0.33 -2.56
N MET A 170 9.08 -1.10 -1.67
CA MET A 170 7.65 -1.41 -1.74
C MET A 170 6.90 -0.80 -0.55
N VAL A 171 5.82 -0.06 -0.83
CA VAL A 171 5.08 0.68 0.20
C VAL A 171 3.58 0.36 0.19
N ASP A 172 3.08 -0.07 1.34
CA ASP A 172 1.65 -0.16 1.62
C ASP A 172 1.16 1.21 2.10
N THR A 173 0.19 1.74 1.37
CA THR A 173 -0.47 3.03 1.62
C THR A 173 -1.97 2.87 1.90
N VAL A 174 -2.43 1.67 2.28
CA VAL A 174 -3.85 1.37 2.55
C VAL A 174 -4.43 2.35 3.56
N ALA A 175 -3.68 2.67 4.62
CA ALA A 175 -4.15 3.56 5.68
C ALA A 175 -3.75 5.03 5.51
N SER A 176 -3.09 5.41 4.40
CA SER A 176 -2.49 6.74 4.23
C SER A 176 -2.84 7.44 2.93
N LEU A 177 -3.05 6.72 1.83
CA LEU A 177 -3.32 7.31 0.52
C LEU A 177 -4.61 8.14 0.55
N GLY A 178 -4.52 9.39 0.09
CA GLY A 178 -5.64 10.35 0.14
C GLY A 178 -5.83 11.01 1.52
N CYS A 179 -5.08 10.62 2.54
CA CYS A 179 -5.12 11.22 3.88
C CYS A 179 -3.87 12.04 4.21
N ILE A 180 -2.69 11.60 3.76
CA ILE A 180 -1.41 12.28 3.95
C ILE A 180 -0.61 12.31 2.64
N PRO A 181 0.43 13.16 2.52
CA PRO A 181 1.25 13.20 1.32
C PRO A 181 1.86 11.85 0.95
N PHE A 182 1.88 11.56 -0.34
CA PHE A 182 2.59 10.41 -0.92
C PHE A 182 3.16 10.79 -2.29
N GLU A 183 4.48 10.64 -2.46
CA GLU A 183 5.17 11.05 -3.69
C GLU A 183 6.00 9.89 -4.26
N MET A 184 5.36 8.93 -4.93
CA MET A 184 5.97 7.65 -5.35
C MET A 184 7.29 7.85 -6.10
N ASP A 185 7.26 8.59 -7.22
CA ASP A 185 8.43 8.78 -8.08
C ASP A 185 9.53 9.57 -7.37
N LYS A 186 9.16 10.61 -6.61
CA LYS A 186 10.10 11.49 -5.91
C LYS A 186 10.82 10.75 -4.79
N TRP A 187 10.12 9.86 -4.09
CA TRP A 187 10.64 9.10 -2.96
C TRP A 187 11.34 7.80 -3.38
N GLY A 188 11.33 7.48 -4.68
CA GLY A 188 11.99 6.29 -5.22
C GLY A 188 11.29 5.00 -4.84
N VAL A 189 9.96 5.03 -4.70
CA VAL A 189 9.13 3.84 -4.45
C VAL A 189 8.91 3.11 -5.78
N ASP A 190 9.25 1.83 -5.83
CA ASP A 190 9.11 1.00 -7.03
C ASP A 190 7.69 0.41 -7.16
N VAL A 191 7.09 0.01 -6.03
CA VAL A 191 5.74 -0.54 -5.98
C VAL A 191 4.99 0.08 -4.80
N ALA A 192 3.83 0.67 -5.08
CA ALA A 192 2.93 1.14 -4.04
C ALA A 192 1.54 0.51 -4.22
N MET A 193 0.86 0.24 -3.11
CA MET A 193 -0.49 -0.30 -3.13
C MET A 193 -1.37 0.37 -2.07
N SER A 194 -2.69 0.31 -2.24
CA SER A 194 -3.65 0.85 -1.28
C SER A 194 -4.93 0.01 -1.28
N GLY A 195 -5.96 0.48 -0.56
CA GLY A 195 -7.28 -0.14 -0.52
C GLY A 195 -8.39 0.91 -0.57
N SER A 196 -9.47 0.57 -1.26
CA SER A 196 -10.59 1.46 -1.58
C SER A 196 -11.37 2.00 -0.38
N GLN A 197 -11.37 1.26 0.74
CA GLN A 197 -12.21 1.50 1.91
C GLN A 197 -11.63 2.40 3.00
N LYS A 198 -10.58 3.14 2.68
CA LYS A 198 -9.83 3.96 3.63
C LYS A 198 -9.91 5.43 3.22
N GLY A 199 -8.79 6.04 2.82
CA GLY A 199 -8.76 7.43 2.39
C GLY A 199 -9.53 7.71 1.10
N LEU A 200 -9.78 6.68 0.27
CA LEU A 200 -10.60 6.81 -0.94
C LEU A 200 -12.11 6.80 -0.65
N MET A 201 -12.53 6.38 0.53
CA MET A 201 -13.93 6.41 1.00
C MET A 201 -14.94 5.75 0.05
N THR A 202 -14.57 4.59 -0.51
CA THR A 202 -15.43 3.72 -1.33
C THR A 202 -15.59 2.34 -0.67
N PRO A 203 -16.47 1.43 -1.13
CA PRO A 203 -16.62 0.13 -0.47
C PRO A 203 -15.36 -0.72 -0.59
N PRO A 204 -15.12 -1.64 0.36
CA PRO A 204 -14.02 -2.60 0.25
C PRO A 204 -14.20 -3.50 -0.96
N GLY A 205 -13.10 -3.81 -1.64
CA GLY A 205 -13.08 -4.73 -2.78
C GLY A 205 -12.29 -4.24 -3.99
N LEU A 206 -11.60 -3.09 -3.87
CA LEU A 206 -10.64 -2.58 -4.85
C LEU A 206 -9.32 -2.18 -4.18
#